data_AF-X7EEF3-F1
#
_entry.id   AF-X7EEF3-F1
#
_cell.length_a   1.000
_cell.length_b   1.000
_cell.length_c   1.000
_cell.angle_alpha   90.00
_cell.angle_beta   90.00
_cell.angle_gamma   90.00
#
_symmetry.space_group_name_H-M   'P 1'
#
loop_
_entity.id
_entity.type
_entity.pdbx_description
1 polymer ?
#
loop_
_entity_poly.entity_id
_entity_poly.type
_entity_poly.pdbx_seq_one_letter_code
_entity_poly.pdbx_strand_id
1 'polypeptide(L)'
;MFTFRSRRAEDMSSDPAASSGLRERYESWRFRRDLAAIMAALDRLSDRRLEMIGIRRDDLFEAVSDMMMRAEEERAIGREVMALLDTPKAKTPAAAVADGAGVPQSVAA
;
A
#
# COMPACT_ATOMS: atom_id res chain seq x y z
N MET A 1 26.09 6.58 -48.21
CA MET A 1 24.75 7.19 -48.29
C MET A 1 24.00 6.81 -47.03
N PHE A 2 24.06 7.67 -46.01
CA PHE A 2 23.47 7.42 -44.69
C PHE A 2 22.03 7.93 -44.67
N THR A 3 21.07 7.07 -44.34
CA THR A 3 19.74 7.50 -43.90
C THR A 3 19.62 7.22 -42.40
N PHE A 4 19.93 8.26 -41.63
CA PHE A 4 19.74 8.33 -40.19
C PHE A 4 18.23 8.41 -39.94
N ARG A 5 17.55 7.26 -39.83
CA ARG A 5 16.13 7.21 -39.49
C ARG A 5 16.00 7.44 -37.99
N SER A 6 16.00 8.71 -37.62
CA SER A 6 15.53 9.24 -36.35
C SER A 6 14.15 8.62 -36.07
N ARG A 7 14.12 7.59 -35.22
CA ARG A 7 12.90 7.00 -34.72
C ARG A 7 12.84 7.28 -33.23
N ARG A 8 12.27 8.45 -32.95
CA ARG A 8 11.33 8.70 -31.86
C ARG A 8 11.89 8.49 -30.45
N ALA A 9 12.55 9.54 -29.96
CA ALA A 9 12.53 9.90 -28.55
C ALA A 9 11.16 10.51 -28.19
N GLU A 10 10.09 9.73 -28.31
CA GLU A 10 8.77 10.11 -27.76
C GLU A 10 8.33 9.02 -26.78
N ASP A 11 7.94 9.48 -25.60
CA ASP A 11 7.30 8.73 -24.52
C ASP A 11 8.11 7.62 -23.85
N MET A 12 9.18 8.00 -23.14
CA MET A 12 9.27 7.55 -21.74
C MET A 12 8.33 8.41 -20.88
N SER A 13 7.03 8.37 -21.20
CA SER A 13 6.01 8.63 -20.21
C SER A 13 6.19 7.51 -19.19
N SER A 14 6.93 7.81 -18.12
CA SER A 14 6.97 6.96 -16.94
C SER A 14 5.55 6.89 -16.44
N ASP A 15 4.82 5.88 -16.91
CA ASP A 15 3.47 5.62 -16.46
C ASP A 15 3.57 5.37 -14.95
N PRO A 16 3.04 6.27 -14.11
CA PRO A 16 3.16 6.15 -12.66
C PRO A 16 2.54 4.83 -12.18
N ALA A 17 1.55 4.30 -12.89
CA ALA A 17 0.96 2.99 -12.65
C ALA A 17 1.95 1.83 -12.86
N ALA A 18 2.81 1.90 -13.87
CA ALA A 18 3.80 0.85 -14.15
C ALA A 18 4.93 0.83 -13.11
N SER A 19 5.36 2.01 -12.64
CA SER A 19 6.37 2.12 -11.57
C SER A 19 5.83 1.71 -10.20
N SER A 20 4.55 1.99 -9.92
CA SER A 20 3.83 1.53 -8.72
C SER A 20 3.84 0.00 -8.59
N GLY A 21 3.46 -0.72 -9.66
CA GLY A 21 3.41 -2.18 -9.65
C GLY A 21 4.79 -2.85 -9.51
N LEU A 22 5.87 -2.24 -10.01
CA LEU A 22 7.23 -2.75 -9.82
C LEU A 22 7.69 -2.62 -8.37
N ARG A 23 7.39 -1.47 -7.74
CA ARG A 23 7.70 -1.22 -6.33
C ARG A 23 6.99 -2.20 -5.41
N GLU A 24 5.71 -2.44 -5.63
CA GLU A 24 4.93 -3.39 -4.84
C GLU A 24 5.52 -4.81 -4.93
N ARG A 25 5.84 -5.28 -6.15
CA ARG A 25 6.46 -6.61 -6.34
C ARG A 25 7.82 -6.73 -5.66
N TYR A 26 8.63 -5.68 -5.70
CA TYR A 26 9.91 -5.64 -5.02
C TYR A 26 9.74 -5.72 -3.50
N GLU A 27 8.82 -4.92 -2.94
CA GLU A 27 8.49 -4.94 -1.52
C GLU A 27 7.98 -6.33 -1.06
N SER A 28 7.08 -6.95 -1.82
CA SER A 28 6.57 -8.30 -1.52
C SER A 28 7.64 -9.39 -1.64
N TRP A 29 8.59 -9.25 -2.56
CA TRP A 29 9.72 -10.18 -2.66
C TRP A 29 10.69 -10.01 -1.48
N ARG A 30 11.05 -8.76 -1.15
CA ARG A 30 11.94 -8.45 -0.02
C ARG A 30 11.35 -8.94 1.29
N PHE A 31 10.05 -8.70 1.53
CA PHE A 31 9.36 -9.18 2.72
C PHE A 31 9.43 -10.70 2.87
N ARG A 32 9.12 -11.45 1.80
CA ARG A 32 9.21 -12.93 1.80
C ARG A 32 10.63 -13.43 2.03
N ARG A 33 11.63 -12.75 1.46
CA ARG A 33 13.04 -13.06 1.67
C ARG A 33 13.45 -12.85 3.13
N ASP A 34 13.08 -11.72 3.71
CA ASP A 34 13.41 -11.37 5.09
C ASP A 34 12.74 -12.34 6.07
N LEU A 35 11.47 -12.71 5.82
CA LEU A 35 10.75 -13.77 6.54
C LEU A 35 11.52 -15.10 6.51
N ALA A 36 11.91 -15.58 5.32
CA ALA A 36 12.65 -16.83 5.20
C ALA A 36 14.01 -16.78 5.94
N ALA A 37 14.69 -15.63 5.91
CA ALA A 37 15.96 -15.45 6.61
C ALA A 37 15.80 -15.47 8.13
N ILE A 38 14.77 -14.82 8.67
CA ILE A 38 14.46 -14.82 10.10
C ILE A 38 14.15 -16.25 10.57
N MET A 39 13.28 -16.97 9.85
CA MET A 39 12.92 -18.35 10.19
C MET A 39 14.13 -19.29 10.17
N ALA A 40 15.00 -19.16 9.16
CA ALA A 40 16.24 -19.92 9.09
C ALA A 40 17.23 -19.56 10.21
N ALA A 41 17.24 -18.31 10.67
CA ALA A 41 18.07 -17.90 11.79
C ALA A 41 17.55 -18.46 13.13
N LEU A 42 16.22 -18.49 13.31
CA LEU A 42 15.57 -19.10 14.47
C LEU A 42 15.83 -20.60 14.55
N ASP A 43 15.77 -21.31 13.43
CA ASP A 43 16.05 -22.75 13.37
C ASP A 43 17.51 -23.08 13.76
N ARG A 44 18.44 -22.17 13.44
CA ARG A 44 19.86 -22.30 13.78
C ARG A 44 20.21 -21.92 15.21
N LEU A 45 19.28 -21.34 15.97
CA LEU A 45 19.51 -21.02 17.38
C LEU A 45 19.51 -22.30 18.22
N SER A 46 20.57 -22.47 19.00
CA SER A 46 20.70 -23.61 19.92
C SER A 46 19.78 -23.42 21.12
N ASP A 47 18.97 -24.43 21.43
CA ASP A 47 18.11 -24.46 22.62
C ASP A 47 18.87 -24.16 23.90
N ARG A 48 20.08 -24.70 24.03
CA ARG A 48 20.93 -24.46 25.19
C ARG A 48 21.29 -23.00 25.38
N ARG A 49 21.43 -22.23 24.29
CA ARG A 49 21.71 -20.78 24.37
C ARG A 49 20.45 -19.99 24.70
N LEU A 50 19.30 -20.42 24.20
CA LEU A 50 18.00 -19.82 24.50
C LEU A 50 17.61 -20.06 25.97
N GLU A 51 17.85 -21.27 26.46
CA GLU A 51 17.60 -21.65 27.85
C GLU A 51 18.47 -20.86 28.84
N MET A 52 19.74 -20.58 28.49
CA MET A 52 20.61 -19.72 29.30
C MET A 52 20.10 -18.29 29.45
N ILE A 53 19.32 -17.78 28.50
CA ILE A 53 18.68 -16.47 28.57
C ILE A 53 17.22 -16.55 29.02
N GLY A 54 16.75 -17.74 29.45
CA GLY A 54 15.40 -17.96 29.97
C GLY A 54 14.30 -17.94 28.91
N ILE A 55 14.64 -18.16 27.63
CA ILE A 55 13.69 -18.15 26.52
C ILE A 55 13.57 -19.56 25.95
N ARG A 56 12.35 -19.99 25.64
CA ARG A 56 12.13 -21.21 24.85
C ARG A 56 12.06 -20.88 23.36
N ARG A 57 12.56 -21.78 22.53
CA ARG A 57 12.48 -21.63 21.07
C ARG A 57 11.04 -21.54 20.58
N ASP A 58 10.13 -22.31 21.18
CA ASP A 58 8.71 -22.32 20.83
C ASP A 58 8.09 -20.93 21.07
N ASP A 59 8.30 -20.35 22.26
CA ASP A 59 7.80 -19.02 22.62
C ASP A 59 8.39 -17.93 21.70
N LEU A 60 9.68 -18.04 21.36
CA LEU A 60 10.33 -17.11 20.42
C LEU A 60 9.74 -17.23 19.01
N PHE A 61 9.46 -18.46 18.56
CA PHE A 61 8.87 -18.72 17.26
C PHE A 61 7.43 -18.19 17.18
N GLU A 62 6.64 -18.37 18.23
CA GLU A 62 5.28 -17.83 18.35
C GLU A 62 5.30 -16.30 18.33
N ALA A 63 6.14 -15.66 19.16
CA ALA A 63 6.24 -14.21 19.22
C ALA A 63 6.69 -13.59 17.89
N VAL A 64 7.63 -14.23 17.18
CA VAL A 64 8.03 -13.78 15.85
C VAL A 64 6.89 -13.98 14.87
N SER A 65 6.21 -15.13 14.86
CA SER A 65 5.07 -15.40 13.99
C SER A 65 3.95 -14.37 14.14
N ASP A 66 3.61 -14.01 15.37
CA ASP A 66 2.64 -12.95 15.69
C ASP A 66 3.08 -11.58 15.15
N MET A 67 4.36 -11.23 15.34
CA MET A 67 4.92 -10.01 14.79
C MET A 67 4.82 -9.98 13.26
N MET A 68 5.05 -11.11 12.59
CA MET A 68 4.96 -11.22 11.14
C MET A 68 3.53 -11.08 10.64
N MET A 69 2.57 -11.65 11.37
CA MET A 69 1.14 -11.57 11.06
C MET A 69 0.66 -10.12 11.14
N ARG A 70 0.99 -9.43 12.23
CA ARG A 70 0.66 -8.00 12.40
C ARG A 70 1.30 -7.13 11.32
N ALA A 71 2.55 -7.41 10.96
CA ALA A 71 3.24 -6.68 9.91
C ALA A 71 2.57 -6.86 8.53
N GLU A 72 2.03 -8.05 8.21
CA GLU A 72 1.28 -8.26 6.97
C GLU A 72 -0.10 -7.57 7.02
N GLU A 73 -0.78 -7.60 8.16
CA GLU A 73 -2.05 -6.86 8.36
C GLU A 73 -1.86 -5.36 8.16
N GLU A 74 -0.83 -4.76 8.76
CA GLU A 74 -0.49 -3.34 8.57
C GLU A 74 -0.18 -3.02 7.10
N ARG A 75 0.50 -3.92 6.38
CA ARG A 75 0.75 -3.76 4.95
C ARG A 75 -0.53 -3.86 4.13
N ALA A 76 -1.45 -4.76 4.48
CA ALA A 76 -2.75 -4.88 3.82
C ALA A 76 -3.57 -3.59 3.97
N ILE A 77 -3.63 -3.04 5.18
CA ILE A 77 -4.27 -1.75 5.46
C ILE A 77 -3.58 -0.63 4.66
N GLY A 78 -2.24 -0.61 4.62
CA GLY A 78 -1.49 0.37 3.83
C GLY A 78 -1.82 0.32 2.34
N ARG A 79 -1.97 -0.89 1.76
CA ARG A 79 -2.41 -1.06 0.36
C ARG A 79 -3.82 -0.53 0.13
N GLU A 80 -4.74 -0.81 1.05
CA GLU A 80 -6.12 -0.32 0.98
C GLU A 80 -6.18 1.21 1.07
N VAL A 81 -5.47 1.81 2.01
CA VAL A 81 -5.40 3.27 2.16
C VAL A 81 -4.82 3.93 0.91
N MET A 82 -3.74 3.39 0.34
CA MET A 82 -3.18 3.91 -0.89
C MET A 82 -4.15 3.80 -2.07
N ALA A 83 -4.89 2.69 -2.19
CA ALA A 83 -5.91 2.54 -3.22
C ALA A 83 -7.06 3.56 -3.08
N LEU A 84 -7.47 3.88 -1.84
CA LEU A 84 -8.45 4.92 -1.57
C LEU A 84 -7.95 6.32 -1.93
N LEU A 85 -6.66 6.60 -1.71
CA LEU A 85 -6.02 7.88 -2.07
C LEU A 85 -5.81 8.04 -3.58
N ASP A 86 -5.51 6.94 -4.28
CA ASP A 86 -5.33 6.92 -5.74
C ASP A 86 -6.66 7.02 -6.51
N THR A 87 -7.81 6.84 -5.84
CA THR A 87 -9.12 7.02 -6.46
C THR A 87 -9.35 8.51 -6.73
N PRO A 88 -9.41 8.98 -7.99
CA PRO A 88 -9.58 10.40 -8.27
C PRO A 88 -10.95 10.82 -7.74
N LYS A 89 -10.95 11.79 -6.82
CA LYS A 89 -12.16 12.40 -6.26
C LYS A 89 -13.03 12.89 -7.44
N ALA A 90 -14.09 12.16 -7.75
CA ALA A 90 -15.04 12.58 -8.77
C ALA A 90 -15.55 13.97 -8.35
N LYS A 91 -15.29 14.95 -9.23
CA LYS A 91 -15.73 16.33 -9.09
C LYS A 91 -17.25 16.31 -8.91
N THR A 92 -17.73 16.53 -7.69
CA THR A 92 -19.14 16.84 -7.45
C THR A 92 -19.48 18.02 -8.36
N PRO A 93 -20.35 17.87 -9.38
CA PRO A 93 -20.84 19.04 -10.07
C PRO A 93 -21.63 19.82 -9.01
N ALA A 94 -21.18 21.05 -8.76
CA ALA A 94 -21.95 22.03 -8.01
C ALA A 94 -23.32 22.11 -8.68
N ALA A 95 -24.32 21.50 -8.05
CA ALA A 95 -25.71 21.74 -8.40
C ALA A 95 -25.96 23.20 -8.02
N ALA A 96 -25.95 24.04 -9.06
CA ALA A 96 -26.53 25.36 -9.03
C ALA A 96 -27.95 25.23 -8.50
N VAL A 97 -28.17 25.65 -7.26
CA VAL A 97 -29.51 26.02 -6.82
C VAL A 97 -29.64 27.48 -7.18
N ALA A 98 -30.06 27.71 -8.43
CA ALA A 98 -30.54 28.99 -8.88
C ALA A 98 -31.87 29.26 -8.16
N ASP A 99 -31.86 30.35 -7.40
CA ASP A 99 -32.85 31.42 -7.34
C ASP A 99 -34.22 31.19 -8.01
N GLY A 100 -35.31 31.49 -7.29
CA GLY A 100 -36.59 31.86 -7.88
C GLY A 100 -37.84 31.03 -7.53
N ALA A 101 -38.45 31.29 -6.37
CA ALA A 101 -39.90 31.25 -6.12
C ALA A 101 -40.14 31.88 -4.73
N GLY A 102 -40.69 33.08 -4.54
CA GLY A 102 -41.80 33.71 -5.24
C GLY A 102 -43.13 33.22 -4.64
N VAL A 103 -43.92 34.16 -4.11
CA VAL A 103 -45.37 34.10 -3.74
C VAL A 103 -45.65 33.91 -2.22
N PRO A 104 -46.61 34.66 -1.59
CA PRO A 104 -46.66 36.12 -1.40
C PRO A 104 -47.02 36.51 0.07
N GLN A 105 -46.83 37.78 0.43
CA GLN A 105 -47.61 38.39 1.52
C GLN A 105 -49.07 38.55 1.06
N SER A 106 -50.05 38.08 1.86
CA SER A 106 -51.43 38.59 1.79
C SER A 106 -51.88 39.07 3.16
N VAL A 107 -52.42 40.28 3.13
CA VAL A 107 -52.87 41.15 4.21
C VAL A 107 -54.27 40.77 4.72
N ALA A 108 -54.48 41.02 6.02
CA ALA A 108 -55.69 41.54 6.68
C ALA A 108 -57.06 40.82 6.55
N ALA A 109 -57.63 40.51 7.73
CA ALA A 109 -58.97 40.94 8.13
C ALA A 109 -58.96 41.21 9.64
#